data_AF-B3N7W3-F1
#
_entry.id   AF-B3N7W3-F1
#
_cell.length_a   1.000
_cell.length_b   1.000
_cell.length_c   1.000
_cell.angle_alpha   90.00
_cell.angle_beta   90.00
_cell.angle_gamma   90.00
#
_symmetry.space_group_name_H-M   'P 1'
#
loop_
_entity.id
_entity.type
_entity.pdbx_description
1 polymer ?
#
loop_
_entity_poly.entity_id
_entity_poly.type
_entity_poly.pdbx_seq_one_letter_code
_entity_poly.pdbx_strand_id
1 'polypeptide(L)'
;MSDPSTESCCLNLKAEFQTSKFSLYHEDPGVFCRSQWQKAERNLIWVLYRWALAAFFAAGVTGSMVQDFNGFQFIYLTDWGFTLCLFTCTYGAVIATIYYFNQSYFAPGHRALQMYWISHMELSMLITTVFWAALSSTMPEVAGELYNLWCHAFNSICMVFDCFVVAYPNRLMHFVYPLCVVLIFMVHSLIYYWAGGTDIDGNRFIYFALDWARPGLAIGFVCASLALICCFSLVAFGIYRLRISMYNCCSKKKEEVPTSKATPKESSPTV
;
A
#
# COMPACT_ATOMS: atom_id res chain seq x y z
N MET A 1 -12.29 29.54 -26.31
CA MET A 1 -11.89 29.39 -24.90
C MET A 1 -12.59 28.16 -24.37
N SER A 2 -11.88 27.05 -24.28
CA SER A 2 -12.38 25.81 -23.69
C SER A 2 -12.46 25.97 -22.17
N ASP A 3 -13.58 25.55 -21.60
CA ASP A 3 -13.84 25.54 -20.17
C ASP A 3 -12.83 24.61 -19.46
N PRO A 4 -12.03 25.09 -18.48
CA PRO A 4 -11.04 24.27 -17.79
C PRO A 4 -11.65 23.12 -16.96
N SER A 5 -12.98 23.08 -16.81
CA SER A 5 -13.70 21.99 -16.15
C SER A 5 -13.87 20.73 -17.03
N THR A 6 -13.53 20.79 -18.32
CA THR A 6 -13.71 19.68 -19.28
C THR A 6 -12.40 19.04 -19.75
N GLU A 7 -11.35 19.00 -18.92
CA GLU A 7 -10.29 18.03 -19.15
C GLU A 7 -10.85 16.61 -18.99
N SER A 8 -11.07 15.93 -20.11
CA SER A 8 -11.50 14.54 -20.14
C SER A 8 -10.66 13.69 -19.19
N CYS A 9 -11.31 12.87 -18.35
CA CYS A 9 -10.67 11.92 -17.45
C CYS A 9 -9.59 11.07 -18.15
N CYS A 10 -9.80 10.77 -19.44
CA CYS A 10 -8.88 10.01 -20.28
C CYS A 10 -7.56 10.74 -20.58
N LEU A 11 -7.56 12.08 -20.69
CA LEU A 11 -6.33 12.87 -20.89
C LEU A 11 -5.43 12.79 -19.65
N ASN A 12 -6.05 12.79 -18.47
CA ASN A 12 -5.36 12.67 -17.19
C ASN A 12 -4.79 11.26 -16.96
N LEU A 13 -5.41 10.20 -17.48
CA LEU A 13 -4.86 8.84 -17.40
C LEU A 13 -3.69 8.65 -18.36
N LYS A 14 -3.78 9.17 -19.59
CA LYS A 14 -2.68 9.08 -20.57
C LYS A 14 -1.39 9.75 -20.06
N ALA A 15 -1.51 10.85 -19.32
CA ALA A 15 -0.37 11.54 -18.71
C ALA A 15 0.39 10.67 -17.68
N GLU A 16 -0.26 9.66 -17.11
CA GLU A 16 0.38 8.75 -16.16
C GLU A 16 1.28 7.71 -16.82
N PHE A 17 1.18 7.48 -18.13
CA PHE A 17 2.00 6.51 -18.85
C PHE A 17 3.31 7.09 -19.42
N GLN A 18 3.74 8.25 -18.94
CA GLN A 18 4.98 8.90 -19.38
C GLN A 18 6.20 8.32 -18.66
N THR A 19 7.36 8.30 -19.32
CA THR A 19 8.62 7.82 -18.71
C THR A 19 9.02 8.62 -17.47
N SER A 20 8.67 9.90 -17.42
CA SER A 20 8.85 10.78 -16.25
C SER A 20 8.14 10.25 -14.99
N LYS A 21 7.06 9.48 -15.14
CA LYS A 21 6.27 8.94 -14.02
C LYS A 21 6.93 7.74 -13.34
N PHE A 22 7.98 7.15 -13.92
CA PHE A 22 8.86 6.21 -13.22
C PHE A 22 9.76 6.87 -12.18
N SER A 23 9.91 8.20 -12.23
CA SER A 23 10.76 8.92 -11.29
C SER A 23 10.33 8.65 -9.84
N LEU A 24 11.30 8.63 -8.93
CA LEU A 24 11.11 8.63 -7.48
C LEU A 24 11.40 10.00 -6.88
N TYR A 25 11.44 11.05 -7.71
CA TYR A 25 11.59 12.42 -7.26
C TYR A 25 10.22 13.06 -6.99
N HIS A 26 10.14 13.78 -5.90
CA HIS A 26 9.02 14.65 -5.52
C HIS A 26 9.59 15.90 -4.86
N GLU A 27 9.02 17.05 -5.20
CA GLU A 27 9.54 18.35 -4.76
C GLU A 27 9.32 18.59 -3.27
N ASP A 28 8.10 18.31 -2.76
CA ASP A 28 7.83 18.39 -1.32
C ASP A 28 8.18 17.05 -0.64
N PRO A 29 9.22 16.96 0.21
CA PRO A 29 9.53 15.76 0.99
C PRO A 29 8.53 15.51 2.13
N GLY A 30 7.83 16.56 2.59
CA GLY A 30 6.89 16.50 3.70
C GLY A 30 5.67 15.63 3.42
N VAL A 31 5.28 15.41 2.15
CA VAL A 31 4.15 14.53 1.81
C VAL A 31 4.42 13.06 2.14
N PHE A 32 5.68 12.64 2.24
CA PHE A 32 6.05 11.28 2.64
C PHE A 32 5.96 11.06 4.15
N CYS A 33 5.99 12.15 4.91
CA CYS A 33 6.12 12.10 6.35
C CYS A 33 4.79 12.34 7.09
N ARG A 34 3.74 12.71 6.36
CA ARG A 34 2.49 13.27 6.90
C ARG A 34 1.26 12.53 6.39
N SER A 35 0.18 12.60 7.17
CA SER A 35 -1.14 12.22 6.67
C SER A 35 -1.67 13.27 5.70
N GLN A 36 -2.43 12.85 4.69
CA GLN A 36 -3.20 13.73 3.83
C GLN A 36 -4.21 14.58 4.61
N TRP A 37 -4.69 14.07 5.75
CA TRP A 37 -5.82 14.62 6.49
C TRP A 37 -5.41 15.49 7.68
N GLN A 38 -4.11 15.61 7.97
CA GLN A 38 -3.63 16.45 9.05
C GLN A 38 -3.55 17.92 8.62
N LYS A 39 -3.90 18.83 9.55
CA LYS A 39 -3.82 20.28 9.31
C LYS A 39 -2.50 20.88 9.80
N ALA A 40 -1.99 20.35 10.90
CA ALA A 40 -0.77 20.83 11.51
C ALA A 40 0.45 20.19 10.86
N GLU A 41 1.53 20.96 10.84
CA GLU A 41 2.83 20.51 10.36
C GLU A 41 3.39 19.34 11.19
N ARG A 42 3.06 19.29 12.50
CA ARG A 42 3.33 18.16 13.39
C ARG A 42 2.03 17.56 13.88
N ASN A 43 1.96 16.23 13.92
CA ASN A 43 0.78 15.53 14.41
C ASN A 43 1.19 14.25 15.16
N LEU A 44 1.05 14.26 16.49
CA LEU A 44 1.40 13.10 17.32
C LEU A 44 0.47 11.91 17.04
N ILE A 45 -0.81 12.16 16.75
CA ILE A 45 -1.79 11.10 16.42
C ILE A 45 -1.35 10.36 15.16
N TRP A 46 -0.79 11.07 14.17
CA TRP A 46 -0.24 10.43 12.97
C TRP A 46 0.94 9.51 13.29
N VAL A 47 1.88 9.96 14.12
CA VAL A 47 3.04 9.14 14.53
C VAL A 47 2.58 7.90 15.32
N LEU A 48 1.64 8.07 16.24
CA LEU A 48 1.06 6.95 17.00
C LEU A 48 0.35 5.95 16.09
N TYR A 49 -0.43 6.43 15.11
CA TYR A 49 -1.07 5.58 14.11
C TYR A 49 -0.03 4.76 13.31
N ARG A 50 1.07 5.38 12.86
CA ARG A 50 2.12 4.68 12.11
C ARG A 50 2.77 3.57 12.94
N TRP A 51 3.08 3.83 14.21
CA TRP A 51 3.62 2.81 15.11
C TRP A 51 2.61 1.72 15.46
N ALA A 52 1.32 2.04 15.60
CA ALA A 52 0.28 1.05 15.79
C ALA A 52 0.16 0.11 14.58
N LEU A 53 0.22 0.65 13.36
CA LEU A 53 0.22 -0.15 12.13
C LEU A 53 1.47 -1.03 12.01
N ALA A 54 2.65 -0.50 12.36
CA ALA A 54 3.89 -1.28 12.43
C ALA A 54 3.80 -2.43 13.45
N ALA A 55 3.25 -2.16 14.64
CA ALA A 55 3.04 -3.17 15.67
C ALA A 55 2.04 -4.25 15.24
N PHE A 56 0.99 -3.89 14.51
CA PHE A 56 0.03 -4.83 13.93
C PHE A 56 0.73 -5.84 13.01
N PHE A 57 1.49 -5.38 12.02
CA PHE A 57 2.22 -6.31 11.14
C PHE A 57 3.36 -7.04 11.85
N ALA A 58 3.99 -6.44 12.86
CA ALA A 58 5.02 -7.09 13.66
C ALA A 58 4.46 -8.27 14.45
N ALA A 59 3.26 -8.11 15.02
CA ALA A 59 2.56 -9.18 15.71
C ALA A 59 2.17 -10.31 14.75
N GLY A 60 1.71 -9.99 13.53
CA GLY A 60 1.42 -11.00 12.50
C GLY A 60 2.65 -11.81 12.08
N VAL A 61 3.77 -11.15 11.77
CA VAL A 61 5.04 -11.81 11.43
C VAL A 61 5.56 -12.64 12.60
N THR A 62 5.50 -12.11 13.82
CA THR A 62 5.91 -12.87 15.02
C THR A 62 5.00 -14.08 15.24
N GLY A 63 3.70 -13.96 14.98
CA GLY A 63 2.75 -15.07 15.01
C GLY A 63 3.14 -16.19 14.05
N SER A 64 3.43 -15.86 12.79
CA SER A 64 3.95 -16.81 11.79
C SER A 64 5.23 -17.49 12.25
N MET A 65 6.16 -16.71 12.81
CA MET A 65 7.44 -17.21 13.31
C MET A 65 7.28 -18.10 14.54
N VAL A 66 6.27 -17.91 15.38
CA VAL A 66 6.06 -18.74 16.57
C VAL A 66 5.36 -20.06 16.23
N GLN A 67 4.39 -20.03 15.30
CA GLN A 67 3.61 -21.22 14.94
C GLN A 67 4.41 -22.20 14.07
N ASP A 68 5.19 -21.68 13.12
CA ASP A 68 5.70 -22.51 12.02
C ASP A 68 7.23 -22.47 11.89
N PHE A 69 8.02 -22.20 12.96
CA PHE A 69 9.49 -21.98 12.89
C PHE A 69 10.30 -23.20 12.40
N ASN A 70 10.12 -23.57 11.14
CA ASN A 70 10.67 -24.75 10.49
C ASN A 70 11.22 -24.40 9.09
N GLY A 71 11.24 -23.11 8.72
CA GLY A 71 11.78 -22.60 7.45
C GLY A 71 10.74 -22.42 6.34
N PHE A 72 9.50 -22.89 6.53
CA PHE A 72 8.43 -22.74 5.55
C PHE A 72 7.95 -21.29 5.39
N GLN A 73 8.23 -20.39 6.34
CA GLN A 73 7.93 -18.96 6.20
C GLN A 73 8.64 -18.31 5.01
N PHE A 74 9.71 -18.92 4.49
CA PHE A 74 10.44 -18.37 3.35
C PHE A 74 9.85 -18.79 2.00
N ILE A 75 8.91 -19.75 1.96
CA ILE A 75 8.38 -20.28 0.69
C ILE A 75 7.00 -19.70 0.35
N TYR A 76 6.24 -19.20 1.32
CA TYR A 76 4.89 -18.70 1.09
C TYR A 76 4.89 -17.21 0.71
N LEU A 77 4.10 -16.87 -0.31
CA LEU A 77 3.91 -15.50 -0.77
C LEU A 77 3.27 -14.62 0.33
N THR A 78 2.43 -15.21 1.16
CA THR A 78 1.79 -14.55 2.29
C THR A 78 2.81 -13.99 3.28
N ASP A 79 3.81 -14.80 3.67
CA ASP A 79 4.85 -14.40 4.61
C ASP A 79 5.76 -13.32 4.02
N TRP A 80 6.08 -13.42 2.72
CA TRP A 80 6.80 -12.37 2.00
C TRP A 80 6.00 -11.06 2.00
N GLY A 81 4.71 -11.12 1.70
CA GLY A 81 3.83 -9.96 1.72
C GLY A 81 3.70 -9.33 3.10
N PHE A 82 3.52 -10.13 4.15
CA PHE A 82 3.46 -9.66 5.53
C PHE A 82 4.75 -9.01 5.99
N THR A 83 5.90 -9.60 5.63
CA THR A 83 7.22 -9.05 5.92
C THR A 83 7.43 -7.70 5.23
N LEU A 84 6.99 -7.57 3.97
CA LEU A 84 7.02 -6.30 3.24
C LEU A 84 6.10 -5.25 3.87
N CYS A 85 4.89 -5.63 4.31
CA CYS A 85 3.99 -4.72 5.03
C CYS A 85 4.62 -4.25 6.36
N LEU A 86 5.22 -5.17 7.12
CA LEU A 86 5.97 -4.83 8.34
C LEU A 86 7.10 -3.83 8.03
N PHE A 87 7.90 -4.11 7.00
CA PHE A 87 8.97 -3.23 6.58
C PHE A 87 8.43 -1.83 6.24
N THR A 88 7.44 -1.73 5.36
CA THR A 88 6.84 -0.44 4.93
C THR A 88 6.24 0.32 6.11
N CYS A 89 5.46 -0.35 6.96
CA CYS A 89 4.80 0.29 8.08
C CYS A 89 5.81 0.84 9.09
N THR A 90 6.82 0.04 9.43
CA THR A 90 7.92 0.44 10.31
C THR A 90 8.74 1.57 9.69
N TYR A 91 9.08 1.47 8.41
CA TYR A 91 9.85 2.50 7.70
C TYR A 91 9.11 3.84 7.73
N GLY A 92 7.81 3.84 7.42
CA GLY A 92 6.99 5.05 7.50
C GLY A 92 6.81 5.57 8.92
N ALA A 93 6.77 4.71 9.93
CA ALA A 93 6.76 5.14 11.34
C ALA A 93 8.06 5.85 11.73
N VAL A 94 9.21 5.33 11.30
CA VAL A 94 10.53 5.95 11.50
C VAL A 94 10.60 7.30 10.78
N ILE A 95 10.22 7.38 9.50
CA ILE A 95 10.18 8.64 8.74
C ILE A 95 9.28 9.67 9.44
N ALA A 96 8.06 9.28 9.81
CA ALA A 96 7.11 10.18 10.47
C ALA A 96 7.64 10.68 11.82
N THR A 97 8.33 9.82 12.57
CA THR A 97 8.97 10.18 13.85
C THR A 97 10.11 11.17 13.65
N ILE A 98 11.01 10.91 12.70
CA ILE A 98 12.12 11.83 12.36
C ILE A 98 11.55 13.20 11.97
N TYR A 99 10.56 13.23 11.08
CA TYR A 99 9.94 14.48 10.63
C TYR A 99 9.21 15.22 11.78
N TYR A 100 8.59 14.49 12.71
CA TYR A 100 7.93 15.10 13.88
C TYR A 100 8.91 15.92 14.74
N PHE A 101 10.14 15.42 14.92
CA PHE A 101 11.18 16.13 15.68
C PHE A 101 11.96 17.15 14.84
N ASN A 102 12.26 16.82 13.59
CA ASN A 102 13.06 17.66 12.70
C ASN A 102 12.48 17.70 11.27
N GLN A 103 11.71 18.73 10.98
CA GLN A 103 10.96 18.87 9.72
C GLN A 103 11.85 19.23 8.52
N SER A 104 13.03 19.79 8.77
CA SER A 104 14.01 20.12 7.72
C SER A 104 15.00 18.98 7.46
N TYR A 105 14.85 17.82 8.14
CA TYR A 105 15.77 16.70 8.01
C TYR A 105 15.81 16.12 6.58
N PHE A 106 14.64 15.99 5.93
CA PHE A 106 14.55 15.42 4.60
C PHE A 106 14.54 16.50 3.53
N ALA A 107 15.51 16.45 2.62
CA ALA A 107 15.53 17.27 1.41
C ALA A 107 14.68 16.65 0.27
N PRO A 108 14.27 17.44 -0.74
CA PRO A 108 13.67 16.91 -1.96
C PRO A 108 14.54 15.80 -2.59
N GLY A 109 13.94 14.68 -2.94
CA GLY A 109 14.67 13.53 -3.51
C GLY A 109 15.54 12.73 -2.52
N HIS A 110 15.38 12.93 -1.21
CA HIS A 110 16.12 12.16 -0.21
C HIS A 110 15.88 10.64 -0.34
N ARG A 111 16.96 9.85 -0.42
CA ARG A 111 16.91 8.41 -0.72
C ARG A 111 16.02 7.60 0.23
N ALA A 112 15.97 7.98 1.52
CA ALA A 112 15.08 7.32 2.48
C ALA A 112 13.59 7.42 2.09
N LEU A 113 13.17 8.58 1.58
CA LEU A 113 11.78 8.76 1.13
C LEU A 113 11.50 7.97 -0.15
N GLN A 114 12.49 7.85 -1.04
CA GLN A 114 12.39 7.03 -2.25
C GLN A 114 12.23 5.54 -1.92
N MET A 115 13.04 5.03 -0.98
CA MET A 115 12.95 3.64 -0.53
C MET A 115 11.60 3.35 0.13
N TYR A 116 11.11 4.27 0.96
CA TYR A 116 9.78 4.16 1.55
C TYR A 116 8.67 4.17 0.49
N TRP A 117 8.80 5.02 -0.53
CA TRP A 117 7.82 5.09 -1.60
C TRP A 117 7.75 3.81 -2.42
N ILE A 118 8.92 3.24 -2.77
CA ILE A 118 8.99 1.94 -3.44
C ILE A 118 8.32 0.85 -2.59
N SER A 119 8.58 0.85 -1.27
CA SER A 119 8.12 -0.23 -0.40
C SER A 119 6.60 -0.23 -0.20
N HIS A 120 5.94 0.93 -0.31
CA HIS A 120 4.49 1.05 -0.14
C HIS A 120 3.66 0.44 -1.28
N MET A 121 4.30 -0.02 -2.35
CA MET A 121 3.60 -0.71 -3.43
C MET A 121 3.49 -2.20 -3.09
N GLU A 122 2.37 -2.57 -2.49
CA GLU A 122 2.25 -3.84 -1.76
C GLU A 122 1.41 -4.91 -2.44
N LEU A 123 1.64 -6.15 -2.00
CA LEU A 123 1.01 -7.37 -2.51
C LEU A 123 -0.29 -7.73 -1.77
N SER A 124 -0.71 -6.91 -0.80
CA SER A 124 -1.81 -7.20 0.12
C SER A 124 -3.10 -7.60 -0.60
N MET A 125 -3.53 -6.80 -1.59
CA MET A 125 -4.71 -7.12 -2.41
C MET A 125 -4.54 -8.41 -3.23
N LEU A 126 -3.35 -8.67 -3.77
CA LEU A 126 -3.06 -9.91 -4.51
C LEU A 126 -3.18 -11.13 -3.59
N ILE A 127 -2.58 -11.06 -2.40
CA ILE A 127 -2.62 -12.14 -1.41
C ILE A 127 -4.05 -12.41 -0.98
N THR A 128 -4.83 -11.36 -0.69
CA THR A 128 -6.26 -11.49 -0.37
C THR A 128 -7.01 -12.20 -1.51
N THR A 129 -6.90 -11.70 -2.74
CA THR A 129 -7.64 -12.27 -3.87
C THR A 129 -7.24 -13.70 -4.16
N VAL A 130 -5.94 -14.00 -4.21
CA VAL A 130 -5.43 -15.35 -4.46
C VAL A 130 -5.90 -16.31 -3.37
N PHE A 131 -5.80 -15.91 -2.09
CA PHE A 131 -6.22 -16.79 -1.00
C PHE A 131 -7.70 -17.13 -1.11
N TRP A 132 -8.57 -16.13 -1.19
CA TRP A 132 -10.02 -16.37 -1.19
C TRP A 132 -10.50 -17.04 -2.48
N ALA A 133 -9.90 -16.75 -3.63
CA ALA A 133 -10.32 -17.30 -4.91
C ALA A 133 -9.75 -18.69 -5.21
N ALA A 134 -8.55 -19.02 -4.71
CA ALA A 134 -7.82 -20.22 -5.14
C ALA A 134 -7.35 -21.14 -4.00
N LEU A 135 -7.25 -20.68 -2.76
CA LEU A 135 -6.69 -21.47 -1.64
C LEU A 135 -7.71 -21.74 -0.52
N SER A 136 -8.66 -20.85 -0.26
CA SER A 136 -9.59 -20.99 0.88
C SER A 136 -10.43 -22.27 0.82
N SER A 137 -10.80 -22.69 -0.39
CA SER A 137 -11.58 -23.91 -0.63
C SER A 137 -10.78 -25.20 -0.44
N THR A 138 -9.45 -25.14 -0.45
CA THR A 138 -8.59 -26.31 -0.19
C THR A 138 -8.33 -26.52 1.30
N MET A 139 -8.67 -25.54 2.15
CA MET A 139 -8.48 -25.58 3.60
C MET A 139 -9.69 -24.97 4.35
N PRO A 140 -10.92 -25.46 4.10
CA PRO A 140 -12.14 -24.81 4.57
C PRO A 140 -12.26 -24.76 6.10
N GLU A 141 -11.65 -25.71 6.81
CA GLU A 141 -11.70 -25.80 8.28
C GLU A 141 -10.93 -24.66 8.96
N VAL A 142 -9.81 -24.22 8.37
CA VAL A 142 -8.92 -23.20 8.95
C VAL A 142 -9.03 -21.84 8.27
N ALA A 143 -9.63 -21.76 7.07
CA ALA A 143 -9.72 -20.52 6.30
C ALA A 143 -10.41 -19.37 7.04
N GLY A 144 -11.37 -19.69 7.93
CA GLY A 144 -12.09 -18.71 8.75
C GLY A 144 -11.43 -18.39 10.09
N GLU A 145 -10.31 -19.02 10.43
CA GLU A 145 -9.60 -18.75 11.67
C GLU A 145 -9.04 -17.33 11.71
N LEU A 146 -8.94 -16.77 12.91
CA LEU A 146 -8.52 -15.38 13.11
C LEU A 146 -7.17 -15.07 12.46
N TYR A 147 -6.22 -16.01 12.52
CA TYR A 147 -4.92 -15.85 11.90
C TYR A 147 -5.01 -15.81 10.37
N ASN A 148 -5.78 -16.70 9.74
CA ASN A 148 -6.01 -16.66 8.30
C ASN A 148 -6.78 -15.41 7.85
N LEU A 149 -7.80 -14.99 8.59
CA LEU A 149 -8.48 -13.71 8.35
C LEU A 149 -7.52 -12.52 8.46
N TRP A 150 -6.59 -12.56 9.41
CA TRP A 150 -5.57 -11.53 9.56
C TRP A 150 -4.61 -11.52 8.38
N CYS A 151 -4.02 -12.68 8.08
CA CYS A 151 -3.03 -12.87 7.04
C CYS A 151 -3.59 -12.68 5.63
N HIS A 152 -4.90 -12.79 5.43
CA HIS A 152 -5.49 -12.76 4.08
C HIS A 152 -6.61 -11.75 3.89
N ALA A 153 -7.21 -11.17 4.93
CA ALA A 153 -8.23 -10.12 4.77
C ALA A 153 -7.83 -8.80 5.44
N PHE A 154 -7.44 -8.82 6.71
CA PHE A 154 -7.12 -7.57 7.41
C PHE A 154 -5.87 -6.89 6.84
N ASN A 155 -4.92 -7.65 6.28
CA ASN A 155 -3.77 -7.08 5.59
C ASN A 155 -4.17 -6.06 4.51
N SER A 156 -5.14 -6.38 3.65
CA SER A 156 -5.48 -5.53 2.51
C SER A 156 -6.38 -4.39 2.94
N ILE A 157 -7.24 -4.62 3.93
CA ILE A 157 -8.02 -3.57 4.59
C ILE A 157 -7.08 -2.50 5.16
N CYS A 158 -6.06 -2.91 5.93
CA CYS A 158 -5.08 -2.00 6.53
C CYS A 158 -4.31 -1.20 5.47
N MET A 159 -3.88 -1.85 4.39
CA MET A 159 -3.01 -1.21 3.40
C MET A 159 -3.78 -0.35 2.39
N VAL A 160 -5.01 -0.74 2.04
CA VAL A 160 -5.96 0.13 1.31
C VAL A 160 -6.31 1.36 2.15
N PHE A 161 -6.54 1.18 3.46
CA PHE A 161 -6.76 2.30 4.36
C PHE A 161 -5.53 3.21 4.43
N ASP A 162 -4.32 2.65 4.54
CA ASP A 162 -3.09 3.45 4.57
C ASP A 162 -2.89 4.26 3.28
N CYS A 163 -3.16 3.67 2.10
CA CYS A 163 -3.17 4.38 0.82
C CYS A 163 -4.11 5.61 0.83
N PHE A 164 -5.20 5.54 1.58
CA PHE A 164 -6.16 6.63 1.74
C PHE A 164 -5.69 7.70 2.74
N VAL A 165 -4.84 7.35 3.71
CA VAL A 165 -4.42 8.25 4.79
C VAL A 165 -3.08 8.95 4.50
N VAL A 166 -2.15 8.32 3.78
CA VAL A 166 -0.84 8.91 3.42
C VAL A 166 -0.99 10.09 2.45
N ALA A 167 -0.06 11.06 2.47
CA ALA A 167 -0.13 12.24 1.61
C ALA A 167 0.61 12.10 0.26
N TYR A 168 1.64 11.27 0.15
CA TYR A 168 2.41 11.13 -1.09
C TYR A 168 1.58 10.52 -2.24
N PRO A 169 1.93 10.84 -3.50
CA PRO A 169 1.16 10.36 -4.65
C PRO A 169 1.39 8.87 -4.93
N ASN A 170 0.38 8.19 -5.45
CA ASN A 170 0.56 6.90 -6.13
C ASN A 170 0.65 7.15 -7.63
N ARG A 171 1.77 6.78 -8.26
CA ARG A 171 1.99 6.91 -9.70
C ARG A 171 1.71 5.57 -10.37
N LEU A 172 1.02 5.59 -11.51
CA LEU A 172 0.67 4.34 -12.18
C LEU A 172 1.91 3.56 -12.63
N MET A 173 2.96 4.25 -13.11
CA MET A 173 4.20 3.61 -13.55
C MET A 173 5.00 2.93 -12.43
N HIS A 174 4.66 3.17 -11.15
CA HIS A 174 5.26 2.46 -10.02
C HIS A 174 4.74 1.02 -9.87
N PHE A 175 3.79 0.57 -10.72
CA PHE A 175 3.36 -0.83 -10.80
C PHE A 175 4.51 -1.83 -11.00
N VAL A 176 5.65 -1.36 -11.53
CA VAL A 176 6.84 -2.20 -11.73
C VAL A 176 7.42 -2.73 -10.43
N TYR A 177 7.29 -2.03 -9.31
CA TYR A 177 7.84 -2.50 -8.02
C TYR A 177 7.14 -3.76 -7.51
N PRO A 178 5.80 -3.79 -7.35
CA PRO A 178 5.12 -5.00 -6.91
C PRO A 178 5.16 -6.09 -7.98
N LEU A 179 5.19 -5.73 -9.27
CA LEU A 179 5.42 -6.68 -10.36
C LEU A 179 6.77 -7.39 -10.23
N CYS A 180 7.85 -6.66 -9.94
CA CYS A 180 9.17 -7.24 -9.70
C CYS A 180 9.16 -8.19 -8.51
N VAL A 181 8.50 -7.84 -7.39
CA VAL A 181 8.40 -8.74 -6.23
C VAL A 181 7.68 -10.04 -6.61
N VAL A 182 6.58 -9.96 -7.34
CA VAL A 182 5.86 -11.15 -7.83
C VAL A 182 6.77 -12.00 -8.71
N LEU A 183 7.47 -11.39 -9.68
CA LEU A 183 8.40 -12.13 -10.55
C LEU A 183 9.53 -12.80 -9.78
N ILE A 184 10.11 -12.12 -8.79
CA ILE A 184 11.14 -12.69 -7.92
C ILE A 184 10.59 -13.89 -7.16
N PHE A 185 9.39 -13.78 -6.59
CA PHE A 185 8.74 -14.91 -5.92
C PHE A 185 8.47 -16.08 -6.87
N MET A 186 8.03 -15.81 -8.11
CA MET A 186 7.80 -16.87 -9.09
C MET A 186 9.09 -17.60 -9.46
N VAL A 187 10.19 -16.87 -9.67
CA VAL A 187 11.51 -17.48 -9.90
C VAL A 187 11.95 -18.29 -8.67
N HIS A 188 11.77 -17.75 -7.46
CA HIS A 188 12.06 -18.46 -6.22
C HIS A 188 11.27 -19.78 -6.13
N SER A 189 9.96 -19.78 -6.41
CA SER A 189 9.13 -20.99 -6.35
C SER A 189 9.56 -22.07 -7.35
N LEU A 190 10.01 -21.67 -8.54
CA LEU A 190 10.49 -22.59 -9.56
C LEU A 190 11.83 -23.22 -9.16
N ILE A 191 12.75 -22.41 -8.64
CA ILE A 191 14.04 -22.90 -8.11
C ILE A 191 13.78 -23.84 -6.93
N TYR A 192 12.88 -23.47 -6.02
CA TYR A 192 12.52 -24.28 -4.86
C TYR A 192 12.00 -25.67 -5.27
N TYR A 193 11.13 -25.73 -6.29
CA TYR A 193 10.64 -26.99 -6.85
C TYR A 193 11.78 -27.86 -7.41
N TRP A 194 12.66 -27.30 -8.24
CA TRP A 194 13.79 -28.06 -8.80
C TRP A 194 14.84 -28.47 -7.79
N ALA A 195 14.95 -27.74 -6.67
CA ALA A 195 15.78 -28.12 -5.53
C ALA A 195 15.16 -29.27 -4.69
N GLY A 196 13.95 -29.75 -5.05
CA GLY A 196 13.26 -30.82 -4.33
C GLY A 196 12.46 -30.34 -3.12
N GLY A 197 12.14 -29.05 -3.03
CA GLY A 197 11.37 -28.46 -1.95
C GLY A 197 9.96 -29.03 -1.81
N THR A 198 9.43 -29.01 -0.58
CA THR A 198 8.08 -29.46 -0.26
C THR A 198 7.31 -28.40 0.55
N ASP A 199 6.00 -28.56 0.70
CA ASP A 199 5.23 -27.88 1.75
C ASP A 199 5.35 -28.62 3.09
N ILE A 200 4.58 -28.17 4.08
CA ILE A 200 4.52 -28.73 5.43
C ILE A 200 4.01 -30.19 5.46
N ASP A 201 3.20 -30.58 4.47
CA ASP A 201 2.63 -31.92 4.34
C ASP A 201 3.51 -32.86 3.51
N GLY A 202 4.65 -32.37 2.99
CA GLY A 202 5.57 -33.12 2.15
C GLY A 202 5.20 -33.17 0.67
N ASN A 203 4.22 -32.40 0.23
CA ASN A 203 3.88 -32.27 -1.19
C ASN A 203 4.93 -31.47 -1.94
N ARG A 204 5.23 -31.82 -3.19
CA ARG A 204 6.21 -31.11 -4.04
C ARG A 204 5.67 -29.82 -4.67
N PHE A 205 4.74 -29.13 -4.02
CA PHE A 205 4.26 -27.82 -4.45
C PHE A 205 4.10 -26.91 -3.23
N ILE A 206 4.24 -25.59 -3.43
CA ILE A 206 3.98 -24.60 -2.37
C ILE A 206 2.47 -24.37 -2.24
N TYR A 207 1.80 -24.23 -3.39
CA TYR A 207 0.36 -24.15 -3.52
C TYR A 207 -0.06 -25.07 -4.65
N PHE A 208 -1.21 -25.72 -4.53
CA PHE A 208 -1.73 -26.56 -5.62
C PHE A 208 -1.85 -25.79 -6.96
N ALA A 209 -2.22 -24.50 -6.90
CA ALA A 209 -2.29 -23.63 -8.07
C ALA A 209 -0.91 -23.28 -8.68
N LEU A 210 0.18 -23.48 -7.93
CA LEU A 210 1.56 -23.26 -8.33
C LEU A 210 2.34 -24.59 -8.36
N ASP A 211 1.67 -25.68 -8.74
CA ASP A 211 2.29 -26.99 -8.91
C ASP A 211 3.07 -27.06 -10.23
N TRP A 212 4.40 -26.98 -10.14
CA TRP A 212 5.31 -27.04 -11.29
C TRP A 212 5.39 -28.43 -11.94
N ALA A 213 4.88 -29.49 -11.31
CA ALA A 213 4.66 -30.78 -11.98
C ALA A 213 3.50 -30.70 -13.00
N ARG A 214 2.61 -29.70 -12.84
CA ARG A 214 1.50 -29.38 -13.75
C ARG A 214 1.73 -28.00 -14.38
N PRO A 215 2.71 -27.86 -15.30
CA PRO A 215 3.19 -26.56 -15.77
C PRO A 215 2.10 -25.68 -16.38
N GLY A 216 1.09 -26.26 -17.04
CA GLY A 216 -0.05 -25.50 -17.56
C GLY A 216 -0.86 -24.78 -16.47
N LEU A 217 -1.06 -25.42 -15.31
CA LEU A 217 -1.74 -24.82 -14.17
C LEU A 217 -0.88 -23.72 -13.53
N ALA A 218 0.39 -24.02 -13.25
CA ALA A 218 1.33 -23.07 -12.66
C ALA A 218 1.53 -21.83 -13.54
N ILE A 219 1.75 -22.00 -14.85
CA ILE A 219 1.90 -20.88 -15.79
C ILE A 219 0.61 -20.05 -15.84
N GLY A 220 -0.56 -20.70 -15.87
CA GLY A 220 -1.85 -20.00 -15.82
C GLY A 220 -1.99 -19.13 -14.56
N PHE A 221 -1.64 -19.68 -13.41
CA PHE A 221 -1.68 -18.97 -12.12
C PHE A 221 -0.68 -17.81 -12.04
N VAL A 222 0.53 -17.99 -12.58
CA VAL A 222 1.53 -16.92 -12.69
C VAL A 222 1.01 -15.78 -13.56
N CYS A 223 0.51 -16.09 -14.76
CA CYS A 223 -0.04 -15.10 -15.68
C CYS A 223 -1.22 -14.34 -15.06
N ALA A 224 -2.12 -15.05 -14.37
CA ALA A 224 -3.24 -14.44 -13.66
C ALA A 224 -2.75 -13.51 -12.53
N SER A 225 -1.75 -13.92 -11.75
CA SER A 225 -1.16 -13.10 -10.68
C SER A 225 -0.49 -11.83 -11.21
N LEU A 226 0.23 -11.92 -12.34
CA LEU A 226 0.84 -10.77 -13.01
C LEU A 226 -0.22 -9.82 -13.60
N ALA A 227 -1.31 -10.34 -14.15
CA ALA A 227 -2.42 -9.51 -14.60
C ALA A 227 -3.10 -8.80 -13.42
N LEU A 228 -3.36 -9.52 -12.33
CA LEU A 228 -3.97 -8.98 -11.12
C LEU A 228 -3.15 -7.87 -10.49
N ILE A 229 -1.82 -7.99 -10.38
CA ILE A 229 -1.00 -6.94 -9.78
C ILE A 229 -1.00 -5.64 -10.60
N CYS A 230 -1.06 -5.75 -11.93
CA CYS A 230 -1.28 -4.60 -12.81
C CYS A 230 -2.65 -3.96 -12.57
N CYS A 231 -3.72 -4.77 -12.43
CA CYS A 231 -5.05 -4.29 -12.09
C CYS A 231 -5.09 -3.60 -10.71
N PHE A 232 -4.43 -4.16 -9.70
CA PHE A 232 -4.37 -3.55 -8.38
C PHE A 232 -3.58 -2.24 -8.35
N SER A 233 -2.60 -2.08 -9.24
CA SER A 233 -1.92 -0.80 -9.42
C SER A 233 -2.86 0.28 -9.99
N LEU A 234 -3.78 -0.10 -10.88
CA LEU A 234 -4.86 0.80 -11.33
C LEU A 234 -5.83 1.14 -10.19
N VAL A 235 -6.18 0.16 -9.34
CA VAL A 235 -7.03 0.39 -8.15
C VAL A 235 -6.35 1.35 -7.17
N ALA A 236 -5.07 1.14 -6.85
CA ALA A 236 -4.29 2.01 -5.97
C ALA A 236 -4.20 3.45 -6.51
N PHE A 237 -4.03 3.58 -7.83
CA PHE A 237 -4.10 4.89 -8.50
C PHE A 237 -5.50 5.51 -8.40
N GLY A 238 -6.56 4.73 -8.59
CA GLY A 238 -7.95 5.16 -8.41
C GLY A 238 -8.22 5.67 -6.99
N ILE A 239 -7.76 4.95 -5.97
CA ILE A 239 -7.85 5.35 -4.55
C ILE A 239 -7.13 6.68 -4.34
N TYR A 240 -5.92 6.84 -4.89
CA TYR A 240 -5.19 8.11 -4.83
C TYR A 240 -5.99 9.26 -5.48
N ARG A 241 -6.55 9.06 -6.66
CA ARG A 241 -7.35 10.09 -7.34
C ARG A 241 -8.61 10.46 -6.54
N LEU A 242 -9.27 9.46 -5.96
CA LEU A 242 -10.42 9.68 -5.07
C LEU A 242 -10.00 10.49 -3.83
N ARG A 243 -8.90 10.11 -3.17
CA ARG A 243 -8.34 10.81 -2.00
C ARG A 243 -8.09 12.28 -2.28
N ILE A 244 -7.42 12.59 -3.39
CA ILE A 244 -7.13 13.98 -3.79
C ILE A 244 -8.41 14.75 -4.12
N SER A 245 -9.36 14.13 -4.82
CA SER A 245 -10.65 14.75 -5.12
C SER A 245 -11.41 15.11 -3.84
N MET A 246 -11.47 14.18 -2.88
CA MET A 246 -12.09 14.40 -1.57
C MET A 246 -11.38 15.51 -0.78
N TYR A 247 -10.04 15.49 -0.74
CA TYR A 247 -9.25 16.51 -0.05
C TYR A 247 -9.51 17.92 -0.62
N ASN A 248 -9.55 18.05 -1.94
CA ASN A 248 -9.82 19.32 -2.62
C ASN A 248 -11.25 19.82 -2.38
N CYS A 249 -12.25 18.93 -2.47
CA CYS A 249 -13.65 19.24 -2.16
C CYS A 249 -13.82 19.71 -0.70
N CYS A 250 -13.15 19.06 0.25
CA CYS A 250 -13.19 19.45 1.66
C CYS A 250 -12.43 20.75 1.96
N SER A 251 -11.42 21.10 1.16
CA SER A 251 -10.64 22.34 1.32
C SER A 251 -11.39 23.54 0.74
N LYS A 252 -12.00 23.42 -0.45
CA LYS A 252 -12.85 24.46 -1.03
C LYS A 252 -14.00 24.87 -0.13
N LYS A 253 -14.70 23.88 0.47
CA LYS A 253 -15.77 24.14 1.45
C LYS A 253 -15.31 24.92 2.68
N LYS A 254 -14.02 24.88 3.05
CA LYS A 254 -13.50 25.64 4.20
C LYS A 254 -13.16 27.08 3.83
N GLU A 255 -12.76 27.35 2.59
CA GLU A 255 -12.47 28.70 2.08
C GLU A 255 -13.75 29.52 1.83
N GLU A 256 -14.87 28.87 1.50
CA GLU A 256 -16.17 29.53 1.34
C GLU A 256 -16.82 29.95 2.69
N VAL A 257 -16.32 29.46 3.83
CA VAL A 257 -16.96 29.63 5.15
C VAL A 257 -16.46 30.82 6.03
N PRO A 258 -15.34 31.54 5.79
CA PRO A 258 -14.96 32.69 6.61
C PRO A 258 -14.96 34.00 5.79
N THR A 259 -16.13 34.62 5.60
CA THR A 259 -16.23 36.08 5.30
C THR A 259 -17.62 36.69 5.54
N SER A 260 -18.69 35.90 5.73
CA SER A 260 -20.05 36.46 5.87
C SER A 260 -20.44 36.94 7.28
N LYS A 261 -19.54 36.90 8.28
CA LYS A 261 -19.84 37.30 9.67
C LYS A 261 -18.85 38.33 10.20
N ALA A 262 -18.91 39.55 9.67
CA ALA A 262 -18.42 40.74 10.36
C ALA A 262 -19.32 41.93 10.01
N THR A 263 -20.39 42.11 10.77
CA THR A 263 -21.18 43.35 10.78
C THR A 263 -20.54 44.33 11.77
N PRO A 264 -20.24 45.59 11.40
CA PRO A 264 -19.68 46.56 12.35
C PRO A 264 -20.74 47.00 13.37
N LYS A 265 -20.35 47.10 14.65
CA LYS A 265 -21.11 47.82 15.67
C LYS A 265 -20.95 49.33 15.42
N GLU A 266 -22.02 50.01 15.04
CA GLU A 266 -22.14 51.46 15.21
C GLU A 266 -22.31 51.76 16.70
N SER A 267 -21.38 52.52 17.27
CA SER A 267 -21.56 53.18 18.56
C SER A 267 -22.00 54.62 18.32
N SER A 268 -23.25 54.93 18.62
CA SER A 268 -23.75 56.31 18.74
C SER A 268 -23.18 56.98 19.99
N PRO A 269 -22.79 58.27 19.96
CA PRO A 269 -22.53 59.03 21.17
C PRO A 269 -23.83 59.66 21.71
N THR A 270 -24.11 59.44 22.99
CA THR A 270 -25.11 60.17 23.78
C THR A 270 -24.52 61.49 24.30
N VAL A 271 -25.28 62.57 24.06
CA VAL A 271 -25.45 63.86 24.77
C VAL A 271 -24.20 64.59 25.26
#